data_AF-A0A1I2MXC0-F1
#
_entry.id   AF-A0A1I2MXC0-F1
#
_cell.length_a   1.000
_cell.length_b   1.000
_cell.length_c   1.000
_cell.angle_alpha   90.00
_cell.angle_beta   90.00
_cell.angle_gamma   90.00
#
_symmetry.space_group_name_H-M   'P 1'
#
loop_
_entity.id
_entity.type
_entity.pdbx_description
1 polymer ?
#
loop_
_entity_poly.entity_id
_entity_poly.type
_entity_poly.pdbx_seq_one_letter_code
_entity_poly.pdbx_strand_id
1 'polypeptide(L)'
;MTEVDLKTELENLYCPITGQRVLDPGQFNPSPAMVFLFLHSYRHFEHLQDDIKEKFSEEFENKDKHGELYLKLTEEVLKNEPNHLWFTSGGPPFGFVSMCFDMGLKT
;
A
#
# COMPACT_ATOMS: atom_id res chain seq x y z
N MET A 1 -29.44 -1.69 -3.88
CA MET A 1 -27.97 -1.81 -3.99
C MET A 1 -27.69 -1.78 -5.47
N THR A 2 -27.08 -0.70 -5.97
CA THR A 2 -26.85 -0.51 -7.40
C THR A 2 -25.53 -1.17 -7.73
N GLU A 3 -25.57 -2.18 -8.59
CA GLU A 3 -24.37 -2.90 -9.05
C GLU A 3 -23.70 -2.04 -10.12
N VAL A 4 -22.43 -1.66 -9.89
CA VAL A 4 -21.67 -0.81 -10.81
C VAL A 4 -20.98 -1.71 -11.83
N ASP A 5 -21.35 -1.58 -13.11
CA ASP A 5 -20.66 -2.26 -14.19
C ASP A 5 -19.35 -1.53 -14.51
N LEU A 6 -18.25 -2.06 -13.97
CA LEU A 6 -16.89 -1.54 -14.15
C LEU A 6 -16.44 -1.50 -15.61
N LYS A 7 -17.15 -2.13 -16.56
CA LYS A 7 -16.81 -2.07 -17.99
C LYS A 7 -17.40 -0.85 -18.71
N THR A 8 -18.46 -0.25 -18.18
CA THR A 8 -19.18 0.85 -18.83
C THR A 8 -19.01 2.20 -18.13
N GLU A 9 -18.59 2.23 -16.86
CA GLU A 9 -18.49 3.48 -16.06
C GLU A 9 -17.07 3.91 -15.68
N LEU A 10 -16.03 3.41 -16.35
CA LEU A 10 -14.63 3.87 -16.15
C LEU A 10 -14.47 5.38 -16.39
N GLU A 11 -15.35 5.98 -17.18
CA GLU A 11 -15.32 7.42 -17.47
C GLU A 11 -15.43 8.30 -16.21
N ASN A 12 -16.05 7.77 -15.14
CA ASN A 12 -16.27 8.47 -13.87
C ASN A 12 -15.62 7.76 -12.67
N LEU A 13 -14.66 6.86 -12.88
CA LEU A 13 -13.95 6.21 -11.80
C LEU A 13 -12.76 7.07 -11.34
N TYR A 14 -12.74 7.43 -10.06
CA TYR A 14 -11.66 8.21 -9.45
C TYR A 14 -11.04 7.44 -8.28
N CYS A 15 -9.72 7.53 -8.14
CA CYS A 15 -9.02 7.02 -6.97
C CYS A 15 -9.48 7.82 -5.73
N PRO A 16 -10.04 7.18 -4.70
CA PRO A 16 -10.58 7.90 -3.54
C PRO A 16 -9.50 8.55 -2.68
N ILE A 17 -8.23 8.14 -2.86
CA ILE A 17 -7.09 8.67 -2.10
C ILE A 17 -6.47 9.86 -2.83
N THR A 18 -6.16 9.72 -4.13
CA THR A 18 -5.43 10.75 -4.89
C THR A 18 -6.35 11.70 -5.65
N GLY A 19 -7.65 11.37 -5.78
CA GLY A 19 -8.59 12.09 -6.65
C GLY A 19 -8.30 11.95 -8.15
N GLN A 20 -7.30 11.14 -8.54
CA GLN A 20 -6.94 10.95 -9.95
C GLN A 20 -7.98 10.08 -10.66
N ARG A 21 -8.31 10.46 -11.90
CA ARG A 21 -9.18 9.65 -12.75
C ARG A 21 -8.48 8.35 -13.13
N VAL A 22 -9.18 7.23 -12.97
CA VAL A 22 -8.73 5.90 -13.36
C VAL A 22 -9.07 5.69 -14.84
N LEU A 23 -8.09 5.93 -15.72
CA LEU A 23 -8.26 5.72 -17.17
C LEU A 23 -8.07 4.25 -17.56
N ASP A 24 -7.26 3.53 -16.79
CA ASP A 24 -6.97 2.11 -16.96
C ASP A 24 -6.81 1.46 -15.57
N PRO A 25 -7.62 0.45 -15.21
CA PRO A 25 -7.48 -0.29 -13.95
C PRO A 25 -6.08 -0.89 -13.75
N GLY A 26 -5.39 -1.26 -14.83
CA GLY A 26 -4.03 -1.81 -14.76
C GLY A 26 -3.00 -0.82 -14.23
N GLN A 27 -3.22 0.48 -14.42
CA GLN A 27 -2.33 1.54 -13.92
C GLN A 27 -2.49 1.81 -12.41
N PHE A 28 -3.52 1.25 -11.79
CA PHE A 28 -3.84 1.46 -10.37
C PHE A 28 -3.69 0.18 -9.53
N ASN A 29 -3.02 -0.84 -10.06
CA ASN A 29 -2.73 -2.08 -9.33
C ASN A 29 -1.22 -2.38 -9.28
N PRO A 30 -0.51 -2.03 -8.19
CA PRO A 30 -1.01 -1.36 -6.99
C PRO A 30 -1.30 0.14 -7.21
N SER A 31 -2.09 0.74 -6.31
CA SER A 31 -2.40 2.18 -6.38
C SER A 31 -1.09 2.99 -6.35
N PRO A 32 -0.96 4.10 -7.11
CA PRO A 32 0.20 4.98 -7.03
C PRO A 32 0.44 5.57 -5.63
N ALA A 33 -0.61 5.64 -4.80
CA ALA A 33 -0.51 6.06 -3.41
C ALA A 33 -0.01 4.95 -2.47
N MET A 34 0.05 3.69 -2.91
CA MET A 34 0.41 2.57 -2.02
C MET A 34 1.90 2.59 -1.72
N VAL A 35 2.22 2.81 -0.45
CA VAL A 35 3.57 2.81 0.08
C VAL A 35 4.05 1.38 0.29
N PHE A 36 3.23 0.53 0.91
CA PHE A 36 3.54 -0.90 1.06
C PHE A 36 2.28 -1.76 1.19
N LEU A 37 2.45 -3.04 0.86
CA LEU A 37 1.54 -4.14 1.16
C LEU A 37 2.34 -5.29 1.80
N PHE A 38 2.13 -5.52 3.10
CA PHE A 38 2.87 -6.50 3.88
C PHE A 38 1.98 -7.68 4.29
N LEU A 39 2.36 -8.88 3.86
CA LEU A 39 1.71 -10.15 4.19
C LEU A 39 2.32 -10.71 5.48
N HIS A 40 1.59 -10.65 6.59
CA HIS A 40 2.12 -11.07 7.90
C HIS A 40 2.45 -12.57 7.95
N SER A 41 1.62 -13.42 7.35
CA SER A 41 1.79 -14.88 7.36
C SER A 41 3.11 -15.32 6.72
N TYR A 42 3.60 -14.56 5.73
CA TYR A 42 4.83 -14.86 4.99
C TYR A 42 5.99 -13.94 5.39
N ARG A 43 5.74 -12.95 6.28
CA ARG A 43 6.63 -11.83 6.58
C ARG A 43 7.22 -11.22 5.29
N HIS A 44 6.35 -10.94 4.32
CA HIS A 44 6.77 -10.57 2.96
C HIS A 44 6.10 -9.27 2.49
N PHE A 45 6.83 -8.46 1.73
CA PHE A 45 6.28 -7.30 1.04
C PHE A 45 5.85 -7.72 -0.35
N GLU A 46 4.55 -7.84 -0.57
CA GLU A 46 3.97 -8.03 -1.91
C GLU A 46 4.19 -6.77 -2.75
N HIS A 47 4.14 -5.61 -2.10
CA HIS A 47 4.50 -4.32 -2.68
C HIS A 47 5.26 -3.46 -1.66
N LEU A 48 6.22 -2.70 -2.17
CA LEU A 48 6.92 -1.62 -1.48
C LEU A 48 7.21 -0.54 -2.52
N GLN A 49 7.03 0.72 -2.19
CA GLN A 49 7.29 1.81 -3.12
C GLN A 49 8.79 1.88 -3.47
N ASP A 50 9.10 2.25 -4.71
CA ASP A 50 10.46 2.10 -5.24
C ASP A 50 11.50 2.99 -4.54
N ASP A 51 11.12 4.19 -4.11
CA ASP A 51 11.97 5.07 -3.31
C ASP A 51 12.32 4.47 -1.94
N ILE A 52 11.36 3.80 -1.29
CA ILE A 52 11.59 3.10 -0.03
C ILE A 52 12.42 1.82 -0.26
N LYS A 53 12.13 1.07 -1.33
CA LYS A 53 12.94 -0.10 -1.72
C LYS A 53 14.40 0.29 -1.94
N GLU A 54 14.67 1.37 -2.67
CA GLU A 54 16.02 1.86 -2.92
C GLU A 54 16.71 2.31 -1.63
N LYS A 55 15.98 3.00 -0.74
CA LYS A 55 16.50 3.49 0.54
C LYS A 55 16.87 2.35 1.52
N PHE A 56 16.14 1.24 1.48
CA PHE A 56 16.32 0.09 2.37
C PHE A 56 16.64 -1.19 1.58
N SER A 57 17.44 -1.07 0.52
CA SER A 57 17.69 -2.16 -0.42
C SER A 57 18.35 -3.37 0.24
N GLU A 58 19.23 -3.17 1.21
CA GLU A 58 19.89 -4.27 1.94
C GLU A 58 18.89 -5.10 2.74
N GLU A 59 17.95 -4.45 3.43
CA GLU A 59 16.89 -5.14 4.17
C GLU A 59 15.84 -5.75 3.25
N PHE A 60 15.56 -5.14 2.09
CA PHE A 60 14.59 -5.64 1.12
C PHE A 60 15.11 -6.79 0.26
N GLU A 61 16.40 -6.82 -0.09
CA GLU A 61 16.99 -7.94 -0.84
C GLU A 61 17.08 -9.22 0.00
N ASN A 62 17.18 -9.08 1.32
CA ASN A 62 17.19 -10.21 2.25
C ASN A 62 15.78 -10.47 2.80
N LYS A 63 15.11 -11.50 2.27
CA LYS A 63 13.75 -11.90 2.67
C LYS A 63 13.60 -12.15 4.18
N ASP A 64 14.64 -12.60 4.88
CA ASP A 64 14.59 -12.85 6.32
C ASP A 64 14.48 -11.54 7.13
N LYS A 65 14.97 -10.44 6.56
CA LYS A 65 14.92 -9.09 7.15
C LYS A 65 13.61 -8.35 6.88
N HIS A 66 12.71 -8.86 6.02
CA HIS A 66 11.47 -8.16 5.66
C HIS A 66 10.60 -7.81 6.88
N GLY A 67 10.54 -8.69 7.88
CA GLY A 67 9.78 -8.37 9.10
C GLY A 67 10.44 -7.28 9.95
N GLU A 68 11.77 -7.19 9.97
CA GLU A 68 12.50 -6.11 10.65
C GLU A 68 12.31 -4.79 9.90
N LEU A 69 12.38 -4.84 8.56
CA LEU A 69 12.09 -3.69 7.71
C LEU A 69 10.65 -3.18 7.91
N TYR A 70 9.67 -4.08 8.02
CA TYR A 70 8.29 -3.71 8.33
C TYR A 70 8.20 -2.94 9.66
N LEU A 71 8.81 -3.46 10.74
CA LEU A 71 8.81 -2.78 12.03
C LEU A 71 9.47 -1.40 11.93
N LYS A 72 10.65 -1.31 11.32
CA LYS A 72 11.37 -0.05 11.09
C LYS A 72 10.51 0.98 10.33
N LEU A 73 9.84 0.55 9.26
CA LEU A 73 8.94 1.43 8.51
C LEU A 73 7.77 1.92 9.39
N THR A 74 7.12 1.01 10.12
CA THR A 74 5.93 1.36 10.91
C THR A 74 6.20 2.09 12.23
N GLU A 75 7.36 1.88 12.84
CA GLU A 75 7.67 2.40 14.18
C GLU A 75 8.62 3.61 14.14
N GLU A 76 9.42 3.77 13.09
CA GLU A 76 10.42 4.82 12.98
C GLU A 76 10.16 5.75 11.80
N VAL A 77 9.96 5.21 10.60
CA VAL A 77 9.93 6.00 9.36
C VAL A 77 8.58 6.68 9.15
N LEU A 78 7.48 5.93 9.29
CA LEU A 78 6.14 6.39 8.93
C LEU A 78 5.29 6.79 10.14
N LYS A 79 5.74 6.48 11.36
CA LYS A 79 4.96 6.63 12.60
C LYS A 79 4.41 8.04 12.84
N ASN A 80 5.16 9.06 12.45
CA ASN A 80 4.81 10.46 12.67
C ASN A 80 4.50 11.21 11.38
N GLU A 81 4.43 10.51 10.24
CA GLU A 81 4.15 11.13 8.97
C GLU A 81 2.64 11.37 8.84
N PRO A 82 2.17 12.63 8.87
CA PRO A 82 0.75 12.96 8.98
C PRO A 82 -0.05 12.57 7.73
N ASN A 83 0.64 12.29 6.63
CA ASN A 83 0.06 12.03 5.33
C ASN A 83 -0.09 10.53 5.03
N HIS A 84 0.32 9.66 5.94
CA HIS A 84 0.20 8.22 5.73
C HIS A 84 -1.05 7.65 6.40
N LEU A 85 -1.89 6.99 5.61
CA LEU A 85 -2.99 6.17 6.12
C LEU A 85 -2.52 4.73 6.19
N TRP A 86 -2.45 4.18 7.40
CA TRP A 86 -2.14 2.78 7.65
C TRP A 86 -3.35 2.07 8.27
N PHE A 87 -3.68 0.91 7.73
CA PHE A 87 -4.56 -0.04 8.39
C PHE A 87 -4.09 -1.48 8.21
N THR A 88 -4.46 -2.32 9.16
CA THR A 88 -4.24 -3.77 9.14
C THR A 88 -5.59 -4.45 9.01
N SER A 89 -5.74 -5.32 8.02
CA SER A 89 -6.97 -6.04 7.72
C SER A 89 -6.73 -7.55 7.71
N GLY A 90 -7.80 -8.30 7.91
CA GLY A 90 -7.76 -9.76 8.03
C GLY A 90 -7.90 -10.23 9.47
N GLY A 91 -7.75 -11.54 9.63
CA GLY A 91 -7.95 -12.22 10.91
C GLY A 91 -7.90 -13.73 10.74
N PRO A 92 -7.86 -14.48 11.86
CA PRO A 92 -7.86 -15.93 11.82
C PRO A 92 -9.08 -16.48 11.08
N PRO A 93 -8.95 -17.54 10.26
CA PRO A 93 -7.73 -18.30 9.96
C PRO A 93 -6.90 -17.76 8.77
N PHE A 94 -7.34 -16.69 8.11
CA PHE A 94 -6.86 -16.27 6.78
C PHE A 94 -5.59 -15.39 6.81
N GLY A 95 -5.10 -15.03 8.01
CA GLY A 95 -3.92 -14.20 8.20
C GLY A 95 -4.22 -12.70 8.22
N PHE A 96 -3.17 -11.90 8.44
CA PHE A 96 -3.25 -10.44 8.47
C PHE A 96 -2.48 -9.84 7.29
N VAL A 97 -2.93 -8.68 6.84
CA VAL A 97 -2.25 -7.84 5.86
C VAL A 97 -2.20 -6.40 6.36
N SER A 98 -1.03 -5.77 6.27
CA SER A 98 -0.90 -4.34 6.52
C SER A 98 -0.76 -3.60 5.20
N MET A 99 -1.49 -2.50 5.06
CA MET A 99 -1.40 -1.60 3.92
C MET A 99 -1.13 -0.18 4.40
N CYS A 100 -0.26 0.53 3.69
CA CYS A 100 -0.03 1.95 3.92
C CYS A 100 -0.16 2.72 2.61
N PHE A 101 -0.82 3.88 2.69
CA PHE A 101 -1.04 4.78 1.56
C PHE A 101 -0.56 6.19 1.90
N ASP A 102 0.15 6.82 0.98
CA ASP A 102 0.45 8.26 1.01
C ASP A 102 -0.76 9.03 0.47
N MET A 103 -1.38 9.82 1.34
CA MET A 103 -2.56 10.61 1.06
C MET A 103 -2.22 11.93 0.35
N GLY A 104 -0.95 12.29 0.20
CA GLY A 104 -0.51 13.46 -0.56
C GLY A 104 -1.03 14.81 -0.03
N LEU A 105 -1.46 14.86 1.24
CA LEU A 105 -1.94 16.09 1.88
C LEU A 105 -0.76 17.05 2.08
N LYS A 106 -0.49 17.89 1.07
CA LYS A 106 0.47 18.99 1.22
C LYS A 106 -0.12 20.02 2.19
N THR A 107 0.43 20.09 3.40
CA THR A 107 0.22 21.21 4.33
C THR A 107 0.97 22.45 3.88
#